data_AF-A0A4V1N585-F1
#
_entry.id   AF-A0A4V1N585-F1
#
_cell.length_a   1.000
_cell.length_b   1.000
_cell.length_c   1.000
_cell.angle_alpha   90.00
_cell.angle_beta   90.00
_cell.angle_gamma   90.00
#
_symmetry.space_group_name_H-M   'P 1'
#
loop_
_entity.id
_entity.type
_entity.pdbx_description
1 polymer ?
#
loop_
_entity_poly.entity_id
_entity_poly.type
_entity_poly.pdbx_seq_one_letter_code
_entity_poly.pdbx_strand_id
1 'polypeptide(L)'
;MTLSIYSRQWNISFFQFIGVKNIIAFCTSKVIIMILLFGFCQRLKAQELDIIEQDYEKALTIAKKENKLIFIDFYTTWCAPCKKLEKLIFQNDSIQKIIGKDFVLLKYDAEKDIAFNLSKKHHVSSYPTAIILNQNGYVINRKYGFPGKDLSELSNMVLEFTNKSIELNNENFIIEGYSNTIDISNYPKFYIDFINRTNTKLNISEIDYYFNNTKDKFSEEYFSTLIYFGRDATINLADIVLNNKQRYIDLYGEMDVETLLFFLASAKFKNAISEINQEKYDEAVMFIKKALSEEWVNDILPMYKLDFLKAQNKWEEILKINEKLKNDGEFDNSYINDFSWEVYEKCNNQEVIKKCIVWMKEVTDQEPNYAYLDTYAHLLYKSGNKTEAKKITKLAIETASKENKEFKSIEKLINKL
;
A
#
# COMPACT_ATOMS: atom_id res chain seq x y z
N MET A 1 61.43 -71.25 -59.48
CA MET A 1 62.36 -70.83 -58.40
C MET A 1 63.22 -69.71 -58.95
N THR A 2 63.24 -68.54 -58.28
CA THR A 2 64.13 -67.37 -58.51
C THR A 2 64.00 -66.62 -59.85
N LEU A 3 64.02 -65.29 -60.02
CA LEU A 3 64.67 -64.20 -59.26
C LEU A 3 64.20 -62.82 -59.80
N SER A 4 64.32 -61.79 -58.94
CA SER A 4 64.73 -60.39 -59.24
C SER A 4 63.82 -59.39 -59.98
N ILE A 5 63.21 -58.50 -59.19
CA ILE A 5 63.46 -57.03 -59.10
C ILE A 5 63.98 -56.31 -60.36
N TYR A 6 63.28 -55.26 -60.83
CA TYR A 6 63.86 -53.92 -61.04
C TYR A 6 62.81 -52.81 -61.17
N SER A 7 63.13 -51.69 -60.54
CA SER A 7 62.44 -50.41 -60.40
C SER A 7 62.37 -49.56 -61.68
N ARG A 8 61.35 -48.70 -61.80
CA ARG A 8 61.54 -47.31 -62.26
C ARG A 8 60.36 -46.41 -61.86
N GLN A 9 60.66 -45.43 -61.00
CA GLN A 9 59.85 -44.24 -60.74
C GLN A 9 59.81 -43.33 -61.98
N TRP A 10 58.66 -42.69 -62.22
CA TRP A 10 58.59 -41.36 -62.80
C TRP A 10 57.57 -40.51 -62.04
N ASN A 11 58.06 -39.38 -61.55
CA ASN A 11 57.34 -38.32 -60.84
C ASN A 11 56.24 -37.69 -61.70
N ILE A 12 55.05 -37.51 -61.13
CA ILE A 12 54.09 -36.49 -61.61
C ILE A 12 53.56 -35.68 -60.42
N SER A 13 54.02 -34.43 -60.40
CA SER A 13 53.40 -33.20 -59.92
C SER A 13 52.88 -33.10 -58.48
N PHE A 14 53.75 -32.46 -57.72
CA PHE A 14 53.55 -31.59 -56.56
C PHE A 14 52.58 -30.42 -56.85
N PHE A 15 51.28 -30.64 -57.05
CA PHE A 15 50.28 -29.56 -57.04
C PHE A 15 48.88 -30.15 -56.84
N GLN A 16 48.39 -30.24 -55.60
CA GLN A 16 46.94 -30.17 -55.28
C GLN A 16 46.56 -30.37 -53.80
N PHE A 17 47.49 -30.55 -52.86
CA PHE A 17 47.11 -30.92 -51.49
C PHE A 17 47.16 -29.81 -50.41
N ILE A 18 47.37 -28.54 -50.78
CA ILE A 18 47.36 -27.41 -49.83
C ILE A 18 46.03 -26.65 -49.82
N GLY A 19 45.27 -26.69 -50.91
CA GLY A 19 43.98 -25.96 -51.01
C GLY A 19 42.87 -26.57 -50.15
N VAL A 20 42.81 -27.89 -50.01
CA VAL A 20 41.63 -28.56 -49.43
C VAL A 20 41.64 -28.55 -47.90
N LYS A 21 42.82 -28.67 -47.25
CA LYS A 21 42.90 -28.67 -45.77
C LYS A 21 42.59 -27.31 -45.15
N ASN A 22 43.01 -26.21 -45.78
CA ASN A 22 42.72 -24.86 -45.29
C ASN A 22 41.26 -24.45 -45.54
N ILE A 23 40.63 -24.93 -46.62
CA ILE A 23 39.20 -24.68 -46.89
C ILE A 23 38.33 -25.44 -45.88
N ILE A 24 38.66 -26.70 -45.55
CA ILE A 24 37.88 -27.48 -44.57
C ILE A 24 38.01 -26.88 -43.16
N ALA A 25 39.20 -26.47 -42.72
CA ALA A 25 39.40 -25.84 -41.40
C ALA A 25 38.74 -24.45 -41.29
N PHE A 26 38.72 -23.67 -42.37
CA PHE A 26 38.04 -22.36 -42.42
C PHE A 26 36.51 -22.51 -42.45
N CYS A 27 35.99 -23.57 -43.09
CA CYS A 27 34.57 -23.88 -43.11
C CYS A 27 34.07 -24.46 -41.78
N THR A 28 34.82 -25.34 -41.11
CA THR A 28 34.41 -25.92 -39.81
C THR A 28 34.41 -24.88 -38.68
N SER A 29 35.37 -23.95 -38.68
CA SER A 29 35.43 -22.88 -37.67
C SER A 29 34.29 -21.86 -37.83
N LYS A 30 33.84 -21.57 -39.06
CA LYS A 30 32.68 -20.70 -39.33
C LYS A 30 31.36 -21.37 -38.98
N VAL A 31 31.23 -22.68 -39.21
CA VAL A 31 30.02 -23.45 -38.83
C VAL A 31 29.87 -23.54 -37.30
N ILE A 32 30.96 -23.70 -36.55
CA ILE A 32 30.91 -23.69 -35.07
C ILE A 32 30.52 -22.30 -34.53
N ILE A 33 31.08 -21.22 -35.09
CA ILE A 33 30.68 -19.84 -34.73
C ILE A 33 29.22 -19.58 -35.10
N MET A 34 28.73 -20.09 -36.23
CA MET A 34 27.34 -19.94 -36.65
C MET A 34 26.37 -20.76 -35.78
N ILE A 35 26.77 -21.95 -35.30
CA ILE A 35 26.00 -22.77 -34.34
C ILE A 35 26.01 -22.14 -32.94
N LEU A 36 27.13 -21.53 -32.52
CA LEU A 36 27.19 -20.77 -31.26
C LEU A 36 26.36 -19.47 -31.33
N LEU A 37 26.32 -18.79 -32.48
CA LEU A 37 25.45 -17.63 -32.72
C LEU A 37 23.98 -18.00 -32.88
N PHE A 38 23.64 -19.17 -33.44
CA PHE A 38 22.26 -19.68 -33.50
C PHE A 38 21.77 -20.20 -32.14
N GLY A 39 22.69 -20.75 -31.32
CA GLY A 39 22.40 -21.19 -29.95
C GLY A 39 22.20 -20.02 -28.97
N PHE A 40 22.74 -18.84 -29.26
CA PHE A 40 22.55 -17.64 -28.43
C PHE A 40 21.26 -16.86 -28.76
N CYS A 41 20.62 -17.16 -29.90
CA CYS A 41 19.43 -16.44 -30.36
C CYS A 41 18.11 -17.10 -29.92
N GLN A 42 18.15 -18.22 -29.19
CA GLN A 42 16.95 -18.87 -28.69
C GLN A 42 16.68 -18.49 -27.22
N ARG A 43 15.68 -17.63 -27.07
CA ARG A 43 14.94 -17.23 -25.85
C ARG A 43 15.36 -15.90 -25.20
N LEU A 44 15.13 -14.81 -25.92
CA LEU A 44 14.46 -13.66 -25.30
C LEU A 44 12.97 -13.71 -25.68
N LYS A 45 12.25 -14.73 -25.21
CA LYS A 45 10.84 -14.47 -24.94
C LYS A 45 10.88 -13.49 -23.77
N ALA A 46 10.39 -12.27 -23.96
CA ALA A 46 10.07 -11.42 -22.84
C ALA A 46 9.21 -12.27 -21.90
N GLN A 47 9.73 -12.59 -20.72
CA GLN A 47 9.03 -13.49 -19.83
C GLN A 47 7.80 -12.74 -19.34
N GLU A 48 6.62 -13.24 -19.72
CA GLU A 48 5.36 -12.75 -19.19
C GLU A 48 5.37 -12.99 -17.67
N LEU A 49 4.74 -12.07 -16.92
CA LEU A 49 4.63 -12.18 -15.48
C LEU A 49 3.87 -13.47 -15.12
N ASP A 50 4.51 -14.37 -14.38
CA ASP A 50 3.83 -15.54 -13.84
C ASP A 50 2.88 -15.09 -12.72
N ILE A 51 1.57 -15.18 -13.00
CA ILE A 51 0.50 -14.81 -12.07
C ILE A 51 -0.10 -16.09 -11.50
N ILE A 52 0.03 -16.25 -10.19
CA ILE A 52 -0.48 -17.38 -9.43
C ILE A 52 -1.60 -16.88 -8.52
N GLU A 53 -2.77 -17.51 -8.57
CA GLU A 53 -3.90 -17.15 -7.72
C GLU A 53 -4.02 -18.15 -6.57
N GLN A 54 -4.02 -17.66 -5.32
CA GLN A 54 -4.26 -18.42 -4.09
C GLN A 54 -3.36 -19.63 -3.81
N ASP A 55 -2.36 -19.95 -4.63
CA ASP A 55 -1.50 -21.14 -4.49
C ASP A 55 -0.05 -20.77 -4.13
N TYR A 56 0.23 -20.70 -2.82
CA TYR A 56 1.53 -20.31 -2.29
C TYR A 56 2.65 -21.29 -2.67
N GLU A 57 2.38 -22.60 -2.57
CA GLU A 57 3.37 -23.64 -2.86
C GLU A 57 3.78 -23.64 -4.33
N LYS A 58 2.82 -23.41 -5.23
CA LYS A 58 3.10 -23.23 -6.66
C LYS A 58 3.95 -21.98 -6.92
N ALA A 59 3.61 -20.85 -6.29
CA ALA A 59 4.39 -19.62 -6.41
C ALA A 59 5.84 -19.82 -5.92
N LEU A 60 6.03 -20.47 -4.76
CA LEU A 60 7.34 -20.78 -4.21
C LEU A 60 8.13 -21.75 -5.11
N THR A 61 7.47 -22.75 -5.67
CA THR A 61 8.08 -23.71 -6.60
C THR A 61 8.59 -23.03 -7.87
N ILE A 62 7.78 -22.14 -8.48
CA ILE A 62 8.18 -21.39 -9.68
C ILE A 62 9.32 -20.42 -9.34
N ALA A 63 9.19 -19.67 -8.24
CA ALA A 63 10.22 -18.73 -7.79
C ALA A 63 11.58 -19.42 -7.56
N LYS A 64 11.61 -20.59 -6.92
CA LYS A 64 12.82 -21.41 -6.76
C LYS A 64 13.40 -21.87 -8.08
N LYS A 65 12.55 -22.38 -8.98
CA LYS A 65 12.98 -22.91 -10.28
C LYS A 65 13.57 -21.81 -11.17
N GLU A 66 13.01 -20.62 -11.13
CA GLU A 66 13.38 -19.50 -11.99
C GLU A 66 14.34 -18.51 -11.33
N ASN A 67 14.70 -18.75 -10.07
CA ASN A 67 15.51 -17.85 -9.24
C ASN A 67 14.91 -16.42 -9.18
N LYS A 68 13.61 -16.35 -8.93
CA LYS A 68 12.83 -15.11 -8.82
C LYS A 68 12.37 -14.88 -7.39
N LEU A 69 12.05 -13.62 -7.10
CA LEU A 69 11.34 -13.20 -5.90
C LEU A 69 9.84 -13.52 -6.03
N ILE A 70 9.13 -13.57 -4.91
CA ILE A 70 7.67 -13.69 -4.88
C ILE A 70 7.12 -12.33 -4.47
N PHE A 71 6.32 -11.70 -5.32
CA PHE A 71 5.48 -10.57 -4.94
C PHE A 71 4.12 -11.13 -4.54
N ILE A 72 3.79 -11.08 -3.25
CA ILE A 72 2.45 -11.38 -2.76
C ILE A 72 1.63 -10.08 -2.71
N ASP A 73 0.53 -10.02 -3.46
CA ASP A 73 -0.46 -8.96 -3.41
C ASP A 73 -1.68 -9.44 -2.62
N PHE A 74 -1.76 -9.02 -1.35
CA PHE A 74 -2.92 -9.30 -0.51
C PHE A 74 -4.03 -8.30 -0.79
N TYR A 75 -5.18 -8.81 -1.21
CA TYR A 75 -6.34 -8.00 -1.58
C TYR A 75 -7.65 -8.54 -1.00
N THR A 76 -8.73 -7.78 -1.18
CA THR A 76 -10.11 -8.24 -1.00
C THR A 76 -10.99 -7.78 -2.17
N THR A 77 -12.11 -8.47 -2.40
CA THR A 77 -12.99 -8.20 -3.56
C THR A 77 -13.71 -6.84 -3.52
N TRP A 78 -13.90 -6.29 -2.33
CA TRP A 78 -14.57 -5.00 -2.10
C TRP A 78 -13.58 -3.82 -2.01
N CYS A 79 -12.27 -4.08 -1.94
CA CYS A 79 -11.24 -3.05 -1.84
C CYS A 79 -11.07 -2.29 -3.17
N ALA A 80 -11.49 -1.02 -3.21
CA ALA A 80 -11.35 -0.18 -4.39
C ALA A 80 -9.88 0.14 -4.77
N PRO A 81 -8.97 0.47 -3.84
CA PRO A 81 -7.56 0.65 -4.16
C PRO A 81 -6.92 -0.61 -4.76
N CYS A 82 -7.30 -1.79 -4.29
CA CYS A 82 -6.82 -3.08 -4.81
C CYS A 82 -7.18 -3.24 -6.29
N LYS A 83 -8.42 -2.89 -6.68
CA LYS A 83 -8.85 -2.91 -8.10
C LYS A 83 -8.04 -1.96 -8.98
N LYS A 84 -7.57 -0.83 -8.43
CA LYS A 84 -6.73 0.13 -9.14
C LYS A 84 -5.32 -0.43 -9.36
N LEU A 85 -4.73 -1.04 -8.33
CA LEU A 85 -3.45 -1.74 -8.41
C LEU A 85 -3.51 -2.90 -9.40
N GLU A 86 -4.56 -3.71 -9.30
CA GLU A 86 -4.86 -4.80 -10.22
C GLU A 86 -4.92 -4.32 -11.67
N LYS A 87 -5.66 -3.24 -11.93
CA LYS A 87 -5.77 -2.64 -13.26
C LYS A 87 -4.40 -2.20 -13.78
N LEU A 88 -3.59 -1.56 -12.96
CA LEU A 88 -2.24 -1.14 -13.34
C LEU A 88 -1.38 -2.35 -13.73
N ILE A 89 -1.31 -3.37 -12.88
CA ILE A 89 -0.43 -4.52 -13.12
C ILE A 89 -0.94 -5.32 -14.33
N PHE A 90 -2.24 -5.64 -14.40
CA PHE A 90 -2.75 -6.56 -15.43
C PHE A 90 -3.11 -5.93 -16.77
N GLN A 91 -3.25 -4.61 -16.84
CA GLN A 91 -3.58 -3.93 -18.12
C GLN A 91 -2.40 -3.14 -18.69
N ASN A 92 -1.21 -3.21 -18.07
CA ASN A 92 0.00 -2.56 -18.55
C ASN A 92 1.10 -3.58 -18.85
N ASP A 93 1.21 -3.99 -20.12
CA ASP A 93 2.23 -4.92 -20.60
C ASP A 93 3.66 -4.51 -20.25
N SER A 94 3.94 -3.21 -20.18
CA SER A 94 5.27 -2.71 -19.83
C SER A 94 5.59 -3.01 -18.36
N ILE A 95 4.62 -2.81 -17.47
CA ILE A 95 4.76 -3.12 -16.04
C ILE A 95 4.90 -4.62 -15.83
N GLN A 96 4.09 -5.44 -16.49
CA GLN A 96 4.22 -6.90 -16.41
C GLN A 96 5.60 -7.37 -16.87
N LYS A 97 6.14 -6.82 -17.95
CA LYS A 97 7.48 -7.17 -18.44
C LYS A 97 8.57 -6.76 -17.47
N ILE A 98 8.46 -5.58 -16.85
CA ILE A 98 9.44 -5.11 -15.86
C ILE A 98 9.41 -6.00 -14.62
N ILE A 99 8.22 -6.24 -14.05
CA ILE A 99 8.06 -7.05 -12.84
C ILE A 99 8.37 -8.53 -13.12
N GLY A 100 7.88 -9.09 -14.23
CA GLY A 100 8.03 -10.51 -14.58
C GLY A 100 9.46 -10.98 -14.80
N LYS A 101 10.42 -10.06 -14.97
CA LYS A 101 11.84 -10.38 -15.04
C LYS A 101 12.37 -10.95 -13.72
N ASP A 102 11.98 -10.35 -12.60
CA ASP A 102 12.56 -10.62 -11.28
C ASP A 102 11.55 -11.23 -10.30
N PHE A 103 10.25 -11.23 -10.62
CA PHE A 103 9.18 -11.63 -9.71
C PHE A 103 8.21 -12.67 -10.32
N VAL A 104 7.69 -13.53 -9.43
CA VAL A 104 6.43 -14.27 -9.58
C VAL A 104 5.37 -13.54 -8.76
N LEU A 105 4.22 -13.21 -9.35
CA LEU A 105 3.13 -12.55 -8.64
C LEU A 105 2.18 -13.61 -8.04
N LEU A 106 2.05 -13.62 -6.72
CA LEU A 106 1.01 -14.34 -5.99
C LEU A 106 -0.11 -13.37 -5.65
N LYS A 107 -1.23 -13.47 -6.36
CA LYS A 107 -2.45 -12.70 -6.06
C LYS A 107 -3.22 -13.45 -4.95
N TYR A 108 -3.36 -12.81 -3.79
CA TYR A 108 -3.84 -13.47 -2.58
C TYR A 108 -5.09 -12.81 -1.96
N ASP A 109 -6.25 -13.43 -2.08
CA ASP A 109 -7.50 -12.99 -1.43
C ASP A 109 -7.44 -13.33 0.05
N ALA A 110 -7.22 -12.31 0.87
CA ALA A 110 -7.00 -12.47 2.30
C ALA A 110 -8.24 -12.98 3.05
N GLU A 111 -9.45 -12.86 2.48
CA GLU A 111 -10.70 -13.38 3.06
C GLU A 111 -10.90 -14.88 2.75
N LYS A 112 -10.11 -15.45 1.83
CA LYS A 112 -10.16 -16.86 1.45
C LYS A 112 -8.90 -17.62 1.88
N ASP A 113 -8.21 -17.10 2.89
CA ASP A 113 -6.98 -17.64 3.46
C ASP A 113 -7.23 -18.82 4.41
N ILE A 114 -7.72 -19.94 3.86
CA ILE A 114 -7.98 -21.17 4.62
C ILE A 114 -6.84 -22.18 4.45
N ALA A 115 -6.26 -22.24 3.25
CA ALA A 115 -5.30 -23.29 2.89
C ALA A 115 -3.89 -23.02 3.44
N PHE A 116 -3.41 -21.78 3.33
CA PHE A 116 -2.00 -21.46 3.61
C PHE A 116 -1.79 -20.59 4.84
N ASN A 117 -2.83 -19.94 5.37
CA ASN A 117 -2.76 -19.08 6.55
C ASN A 117 -1.80 -17.88 6.40
N LEU A 118 -1.58 -17.41 5.17
CA LEU A 118 -0.62 -16.34 4.87
C LEU A 118 -1.05 -14.98 5.46
N SER A 119 -2.34 -14.67 5.46
CA SER A 119 -2.86 -13.42 6.04
C SER A 119 -2.62 -13.38 7.56
N LYS A 120 -2.72 -14.54 8.21
CA LYS A 120 -2.43 -14.71 9.65
C LYS A 120 -0.94 -14.65 9.92
N LYS A 121 -0.13 -15.37 9.14
CA LYS A 121 1.33 -15.37 9.25
C LYS A 121 1.94 -13.97 9.10
N HIS A 122 1.41 -13.20 8.16
CA HIS A 122 1.96 -11.88 7.82
C HIS A 122 1.15 -10.72 8.38
N HIS A 123 0.27 -10.96 9.36
CA HIS A 123 -0.54 -9.94 10.03
C HIS A 123 -1.19 -8.92 9.08
N VAL A 124 -1.80 -9.40 8.00
CA VAL A 124 -2.34 -8.55 6.94
C VAL A 124 -3.63 -7.86 7.41
N SER A 125 -3.51 -6.64 7.94
CA SER A 125 -4.61 -5.88 8.56
C SER A 125 -5.19 -4.75 7.70
N SER A 126 -4.62 -4.50 6.51
CA SER A 126 -5.07 -3.48 5.56
C SER A 126 -4.85 -3.94 4.12
N TYR A 127 -5.55 -3.30 3.16
CA TYR A 127 -5.52 -3.71 1.76
C TYR A 127 -5.38 -2.52 0.80
N PRO A 128 -4.62 -2.66 -0.29
CA PRO A 128 -3.72 -3.79 -0.57
C PRO A 128 -2.52 -3.80 0.40
N THR A 129 -1.99 -4.99 0.67
CA THR A 129 -0.68 -5.16 1.33
C THR A 129 0.22 -5.96 0.42
N ALA A 130 1.42 -5.45 0.14
CA ALA A 130 2.41 -6.13 -0.68
C ALA A 130 3.55 -6.68 0.19
N ILE A 131 3.92 -7.93 -0.04
CA ILE A 131 5.06 -8.57 0.62
C ILE A 131 5.96 -9.19 -0.45
N ILE A 132 7.26 -8.92 -0.36
CA ILE A 132 8.26 -9.60 -1.17
C ILE A 132 8.92 -10.70 -0.34
N LEU A 133 8.86 -11.92 -0.86
CA LEU A 133 9.62 -13.05 -0.34
C LEU A 133 10.77 -13.40 -1.29
N ASN A 134 11.88 -13.87 -0.74
CA ASN A 134 12.90 -14.54 -1.55
C ASN A 134 12.44 -15.96 -1.94
N GLN A 135 13.23 -16.62 -2.79
CA GLN A 135 12.96 -17.98 -3.25
C GLN A 135 12.93 -19.01 -2.10
N ASN A 136 13.41 -18.67 -0.90
CA ASN A 136 13.37 -19.53 0.28
C ASN A 136 12.20 -19.20 1.23
N GLY A 137 11.32 -18.26 0.86
CA GLY A 137 10.16 -17.85 1.64
C GLY A 137 10.45 -16.83 2.75
N TYR A 138 11.67 -16.30 2.85
CA TYR A 138 11.98 -15.23 3.81
C TYR A 138 11.47 -13.89 3.31
N VAL A 139 10.95 -13.08 4.22
CA VAL A 139 10.49 -11.73 3.92
C VAL A 139 11.69 -10.82 3.64
N ILE A 140 11.67 -10.10 2.53
CA ILE A 140 12.68 -9.09 2.16
C ILE A 140 12.12 -7.68 2.36
N ASN A 141 10.87 -7.46 1.94
CA ASN A 141 10.28 -6.14 1.91
C ASN A 141 8.76 -6.20 2.08
N ARG A 142 8.17 -5.11 2.57
CA ARG A 142 6.73 -4.98 2.81
C ARG A 142 6.27 -3.56 2.51
N LYS A 143 5.06 -3.43 1.97
CA LYS A 143 4.38 -2.14 1.83
C LYS A 143 2.90 -2.25 2.18
N TYR A 144 2.42 -1.30 2.98
CA TYR A 144 1.01 -1.10 3.27
C TYR A 144 0.42 -0.06 2.32
N GLY A 145 -0.55 -0.46 1.51
CA GLY A 145 -1.26 0.42 0.59
C GLY A 145 -0.41 0.92 -0.60
N PHE A 146 -1.12 1.44 -1.60
CA PHE A 146 -0.54 2.15 -2.74
C PHE A 146 -1.41 3.37 -3.10
N PRO A 147 -1.31 4.48 -2.36
CA PRO A 147 -2.24 5.61 -2.44
C PRO A 147 -2.07 6.55 -3.65
N GLY A 148 -1.46 6.12 -4.77
CA GLY A 148 -1.23 6.98 -5.93
C GLY A 148 -2.52 7.59 -6.48
N LYS A 149 -2.53 8.91 -6.76
CA LYS A 149 -3.71 9.66 -7.21
C LYS A 149 -4.11 9.27 -8.63
N ASP A 150 -3.15 9.02 -9.48
CA ASP A 150 -3.34 8.51 -10.85
C ASP A 150 -2.57 7.22 -11.12
N LEU A 151 -2.60 6.73 -12.36
CA LEU A 151 -1.89 5.51 -12.76
C LEU A 151 -0.37 5.70 -12.85
N SER A 152 0.11 6.93 -13.09
CA SER A 152 1.53 7.25 -13.19
C SER A 152 2.18 7.23 -11.81
N GLU A 153 1.59 7.92 -10.84
CA GLU A 153 2.06 7.88 -9.45
C GLU A 153 2.02 6.45 -8.90
N LEU A 154 0.92 5.73 -9.16
CA LEU A 154 0.79 4.33 -8.74
C LEU A 154 1.87 3.44 -9.38
N SER A 155 2.16 3.66 -10.67
CA SER A 155 3.24 2.97 -11.38
C SER A 155 4.60 3.22 -10.75
N ASN A 156 4.90 4.48 -10.41
CA ASN A 156 6.16 4.84 -9.77
C ASN A 156 6.30 4.15 -8.41
N MET A 157 5.25 4.14 -7.59
CA MET A 157 5.26 3.47 -6.29
C MET A 157 5.52 1.97 -6.41
N VAL A 158 4.90 1.29 -7.38
CA VAL A 158 5.12 -0.14 -7.62
C VAL A 158 6.56 -0.39 -8.06
N LEU A 159 7.07 0.41 -9.02
CA LEU A 159 8.42 0.26 -9.54
C LEU A 159 9.49 0.53 -8.47
N GLU A 160 9.32 1.58 -7.66
CA GLU A 160 10.19 1.90 -6.53
C GLU A 160 10.22 0.75 -5.53
N PHE A 161 9.05 0.23 -5.14
CA PHE A 161 8.94 -0.91 -4.23
C PHE A 161 9.63 -2.17 -4.78
N THR A 162 9.42 -2.50 -6.06
CA THR A 162 10.05 -3.67 -6.68
C THR A 162 11.55 -3.49 -6.86
N ASN A 163 12.02 -2.32 -7.29
CA ASN A 163 13.44 -2.03 -7.45
C ASN A 163 14.17 -2.10 -6.12
N LYS A 164 13.60 -1.50 -5.07
CA LYS A 164 14.19 -1.57 -3.73
C LYS A 164 14.28 -3.01 -3.23
N SER A 165 13.27 -3.83 -3.54
CA SER A 165 13.27 -5.24 -3.15
C SER A 165 14.33 -6.08 -3.89
N ILE A 166 14.64 -5.74 -5.15
CA ILE A 166 15.75 -6.34 -5.89
C ILE A 166 17.09 -5.96 -5.26
N GLU A 167 17.28 -4.69 -4.90
CA GLU A 167 18.49 -4.23 -4.20
C GLU A 167 18.71 -5.00 -2.89
N LEU A 168 17.68 -5.05 -2.04
CA LEU A 168 17.73 -5.78 -0.77
C LEU A 168 18.04 -7.28 -0.97
N ASN A 169 17.43 -7.91 -1.98
CA ASN A 169 17.73 -9.31 -2.28
C ASN A 169 19.18 -9.52 -2.74
N ASN A 170 19.74 -8.61 -3.54
CA ASN A 170 21.15 -8.68 -3.97
C ASN A 170 22.13 -8.51 -2.80
N GLU A 171 21.72 -7.78 -1.76
CA GLU A 171 22.45 -7.65 -0.49
C GLU A 171 22.25 -8.86 0.44
N ASN A 172 21.43 -9.84 0.04
CA ASN A 172 20.97 -10.97 0.87
C ASN A 172 20.24 -10.52 2.15
N PHE A 173 19.62 -9.33 2.11
CA PHE A 173 18.84 -8.82 3.23
C PHE A 173 17.56 -9.65 3.41
N ILE A 174 17.24 -9.95 4.68
CA ILE A 174 15.99 -10.54 5.11
C ILE A 174 15.51 -9.82 6.38
N ILE A 175 14.20 -9.82 6.61
CA ILE A 175 13.61 -9.36 7.87
C ILE A 175 13.56 -10.55 8.83
N GLU A 176 14.57 -10.67 9.69
CA GLU A 176 14.86 -11.88 10.49
C GLU A 176 13.75 -12.27 11.48
N GLY A 177 12.95 -11.30 11.93
CA GLY A 177 11.83 -11.52 12.85
C GLY A 177 10.69 -12.33 12.26
N TYR A 178 10.66 -12.52 10.93
CA TYR A 178 9.69 -13.38 10.25
C TYR A 178 10.32 -14.72 9.87
N SER A 179 9.82 -15.79 10.49
CA SER A 179 10.13 -17.15 10.07
C SER A 179 9.59 -17.42 8.66
N ASN A 180 10.34 -18.16 7.85
CA ASN A 180 9.90 -18.61 6.52
C ASN A 180 8.99 -19.87 6.58
N THR A 181 8.65 -20.33 7.79
CA THR A 181 7.69 -21.41 8.01
C THR A 181 6.36 -20.86 8.49
N ILE A 182 5.28 -21.55 8.14
CA ILE A 182 3.93 -21.17 8.55
C ILE A 182 3.45 -22.12 9.63
N ASP A 183 3.50 -21.65 10.88
CA ASP A 183 2.97 -22.36 12.04
C ASP A 183 2.07 -21.42 12.84
N ILE A 184 0.76 -21.55 12.63
CA ILE A 184 -0.23 -20.74 13.34
C ILE A 184 -0.55 -21.27 14.75
N SER A 185 0.00 -22.41 15.16
CA SER A 185 -0.31 -23.01 16.46
C SER A 185 0.27 -22.23 17.65
N ASN A 186 1.29 -21.42 17.39
CA ASN A 186 1.93 -20.54 18.39
C ASN A 186 1.16 -19.22 18.61
N TYR A 187 0.21 -18.88 17.72
CA TYR A 187 -0.57 -17.66 17.82
C TYR A 187 -1.75 -17.84 18.79
N PRO A 188 -2.12 -16.79 19.55
CA PRO A 188 -3.25 -16.91 20.46
C PRO A 188 -4.56 -17.12 19.70
N LYS A 189 -5.46 -17.93 20.27
CA LYS A 189 -6.73 -18.28 19.61
C LYS A 189 -7.56 -17.06 19.20
N PHE A 190 -7.64 -16.03 20.04
CA PHE A 190 -8.38 -14.81 19.71
C PHE A 190 -7.82 -14.08 18.48
N TYR A 191 -6.52 -14.16 18.23
CA TYR A 191 -5.90 -13.60 17.01
C TYR A 191 -6.37 -14.36 15.78
N ILE A 192 -6.32 -15.69 15.83
CA ILE A 192 -6.75 -16.56 14.73
C ILE A 192 -8.24 -16.38 14.44
N ASP A 193 -9.08 -16.37 15.48
CA ASP A 193 -10.53 -16.25 15.35
C ASP A 193 -10.93 -14.87 14.79
N PHE A 194 -10.21 -13.81 15.17
CA PHE A 194 -10.45 -12.47 14.67
C PHE A 194 -10.15 -12.36 13.17
N ILE A 195 -8.98 -12.84 12.73
CA ILE A 195 -8.57 -12.78 11.32
C ILE A 195 -9.46 -13.68 10.46
N ASN A 196 -9.82 -14.87 10.93
CA ASN A 196 -10.77 -15.75 10.24
C ASN A 196 -12.22 -15.26 10.30
N ARG A 197 -12.50 -14.19 11.05
CA ARG A 197 -13.83 -13.63 11.29
C ARG A 197 -14.82 -14.63 11.91
N THR A 198 -14.33 -15.66 12.59
CA THR A 198 -15.16 -16.59 13.37
C THR A 198 -15.60 -15.94 14.69
N ASN A 199 -14.79 -15.01 15.22
CA ASN A 199 -15.17 -14.11 16.32
C ASN A 199 -14.41 -12.79 16.22
N THR A 200 -15.11 -11.71 15.87
CA THR A 200 -14.54 -10.36 15.75
C THR A 200 -14.74 -9.48 16.99
N LYS A 201 -15.38 -10.01 18.05
CA LYS A 201 -15.60 -9.26 19.29
C LYS A 201 -14.33 -9.26 20.13
N LEU A 202 -13.82 -8.06 20.45
CA LEU A 202 -12.66 -7.90 21.30
C LEU A 202 -12.96 -8.27 22.75
N ASN A 203 -12.04 -9.00 23.38
CA ASN A 203 -12.04 -9.33 24.80
C ASN A 203 -10.79 -8.73 25.45
N ILE A 204 -10.93 -7.52 26.01
CA ILE A 204 -9.80 -6.74 26.52
C ILE A 204 -9.06 -7.47 27.64
N SER A 205 -9.77 -8.18 28.53
CA SER A 205 -9.13 -8.94 29.61
C SER A 205 -8.28 -10.10 29.09
N GLU A 206 -8.69 -10.75 28.00
CA GLU A 206 -7.90 -11.82 27.35
C GLU A 206 -6.68 -11.26 26.63
N ILE A 207 -6.84 -10.12 25.94
CA ILE A 207 -5.75 -9.40 25.28
C ILE A 207 -4.69 -8.95 26.30
N ASP A 208 -5.11 -8.31 27.40
CA ASP A 208 -4.22 -7.87 28.47
C ASP A 208 -3.54 -9.05 29.16
N TYR A 209 -4.27 -10.14 29.39
CA TYR A 209 -3.69 -11.36 29.95
C TYR A 209 -2.59 -11.92 29.05
N TYR A 210 -2.83 -12.02 27.73
CA TYR A 210 -1.81 -12.47 26.78
C TYR A 210 -0.56 -11.60 26.85
N PHE A 211 -0.69 -10.29 26.66
CA PHE A 211 0.48 -9.41 26.58
C PHE A 211 1.27 -9.31 27.91
N ASN A 212 0.60 -9.48 29.06
CA ASN A 212 1.27 -9.51 30.36
C ASN A 212 2.02 -10.82 30.63
N ASN A 213 1.49 -11.95 30.16
CA ASN A 213 2.01 -13.28 30.50
C ASN A 213 2.92 -13.89 29.43
N THR A 214 2.95 -13.33 28.22
CA THR A 214 3.90 -13.78 27.19
C THR A 214 5.33 -13.44 27.59
N LYS A 215 6.16 -14.48 27.71
CA LYS A 215 7.56 -14.37 28.14
C LYS A 215 8.43 -13.71 27.07
N ASP A 216 8.32 -14.19 25.83
CA ASP A 216 9.06 -13.63 24.71
C ASP A 216 8.25 -12.52 24.02
N LYS A 217 8.56 -11.29 24.39
CA LYS A 217 7.92 -10.08 23.83
C LYS A 217 8.47 -9.69 22.45
N PHE A 218 9.41 -10.47 21.92
CA PHE A 218 10.05 -10.25 20.63
C PHE A 218 9.84 -11.43 19.69
N SER A 219 8.93 -12.36 20.03
CA SER A 219 8.52 -13.42 19.11
C SER A 219 7.61 -12.86 18.02
N GLU A 220 7.65 -13.51 16.86
CA GLU A 220 6.80 -13.17 15.71
C GLU A 220 5.32 -13.11 16.10
N GLU A 221 4.84 -14.08 16.87
CA GLU A 221 3.45 -14.16 17.30
C GLU A 221 3.06 -13.03 18.25
N TYR A 222 3.98 -12.62 19.13
CA TYR A 222 3.78 -11.45 19.98
C TYR A 222 3.68 -10.18 19.13
N PHE A 223 4.60 -9.99 18.17
CA PHE A 223 4.62 -8.83 17.30
C PHE A 223 3.39 -8.73 16.39
N SER A 224 3.02 -9.83 15.71
CA SER A 224 1.81 -9.88 14.90
C SER A 224 0.55 -9.63 15.72
N THR A 225 0.48 -10.13 16.96
CA THR A 225 -0.64 -9.84 17.87
C THR A 225 -0.64 -8.37 18.31
N LEU A 226 0.53 -7.75 18.54
CA LEU A 226 0.66 -6.32 18.83
C LEU A 226 0.10 -5.46 17.70
N ILE A 227 0.40 -5.79 16.44
CA ILE A 227 -0.09 -5.03 15.27
C ILE A 227 -1.61 -4.95 15.25
N TYR A 228 -2.30 -6.05 15.56
CA TYR A 228 -3.76 -6.09 15.55
C TYR A 228 -4.42 -5.50 16.79
N PHE A 229 -3.87 -5.78 17.98
CA PHE A 229 -4.58 -5.60 19.25
C PHE A 229 -3.87 -4.66 20.23
N GLY A 230 -2.64 -4.23 19.93
CA GLY A 230 -1.86 -3.42 20.86
C GLY A 230 -2.54 -2.09 21.23
N ARG A 231 -3.30 -1.51 20.30
CA ARG A 231 -4.04 -0.25 20.51
C ARG A 231 -5.25 -0.39 21.46
N ASP A 232 -5.73 -1.62 21.66
CA ASP A 232 -6.93 -1.92 22.45
C ASP A 232 -6.59 -2.38 23.88
N ALA A 233 -5.33 -2.74 24.13
CA ALA A 233 -4.85 -3.15 25.45
C ALA A 233 -4.86 -1.99 26.46
N THR A 234 -5.11 -2.29 27.74
CA THR A 234 -5.11 -1.28 28.82
C THR A 234 -3.72 -1.05 29.39
N ILE A 235 -2.82 -2.02 29.22
CA ILE A 235 -1.42 -1.91 29.60
C ILE A 235 -0.66 -0.93 28.71
N ASN A 236 0.40 -0.34 29.23
CA ASN A 236 1.18 0.67 28.52
C ASN A 236 2.15 0.07 27.47
N LEU A 237 1.60 -0.59 26.46
CA LEU A 237 2.35 -1.20 25.36
C LEU A 237 3.10 -0.16 24.53
N ALA A 238 2.55 1.04 24.38
CA ALA A 238 3.18 2.15 23.67
C ALA A 238 4.59 2.43 24.19
N ASP A 239 4.76 2.59 25.51
CA ASP A 239 6.06 2.88 26.10
C ASP A 239 6.98 1.66 26.10
N ILE A 240 6.42 0.45 26.24
CA ILE A 240 7.20 -0.80 26.14
C ILE A 240 7.82 -0.94 24.76
N VAL A 241 7.03 -0.76 23.69
CA VAL A 241 7.49 -0.84 22.32
C VAL A 241 8.49 0.27 22.03
N LEU A 242 8.18 1.52 22.43
CA LEU A 242 9.06 2.66 22.20
C LEU A 242 10.43 2.51 22.88
N ASN A 243 10.47 2.02 24.12
CA ASN A 243 11.73 1.79 24.84
C ASN A 243 12.58 0.67 24.22
N ASN A 244 11.98 -0.19 23.40
CA ASN A 244 12.66 -1.26 22.68
C ASN A 244 12.62 -1.05 21.15
N LYS A 245 12.37 0.19 20.68
CA LYS A 245 12.12 0.49 19.26
C LYS A 245 13.19 -0.11 18.34
N GLN A 246 14.46 0.10 18.65
CA GLN A 246 15.55 -0.40 17.80
C GLN A 246 15.55 -1.93 17.69
N ARG A 247 15.33 -2.64 18.80
CA ARG A 247 15.27 -4.10 18.78
C ARG A 247 14.11 -4.62 17.94
N TYR A 248 12.96 -3.95 17.99
CA TYR A 248 11.85 -4.29 17.10
C TYR A 248 12.20 -3.97 15.64
N ILE A 249 12.90 -2.86 15.35
CA ILE A 249 13.32 -2.51 13.98
C ILE A 249 14.30 -3.54 13.43
N ASP A 250 15.28 -3.96 14.22
CA ASP A 250 16.26 -4.96 13.83
C ASP A 250 15.58 -6.29 13.46
N LEU A 251 14.48 -6.64 14.14
CA LEU A 251 13.73 -7.87 13.87
C LEU A 251 12.71 -7.72 12.74
N TYR A 252 11.89 -6.67 12.73
CA TYR A 252 10.69 -6.58 11.89
C TYR A 252 10.76 -5.50 10.80
N GLY A 253 11.84 -4.72 10.78
CA GLY A 253 12.02 -3.62 9.86
C GLY A 253 11.28 -2.34 10.29
N GLU A 254 11.75 -1.21 9.77
CA GLU A 254 11.24 0.12 10.15
C GLU A 254 9.76 0.31 9.80
N MET A 255 9.34 -0.11 8.59
CA MET A 255 7.95 0.03 8.11
C MET A 255 6.92 -0.59 9.07
N ASP A 256 7.15 -1.81 9.53
CA ASP A 256 6.22 -2.50 10.43
C ASP A 256 6.22 -1.88 11.83
N VAL A 257 7.38 -1.48 12.33
CA VAL A 257 7.52 -0.90 13.68
C VAL A 257 6.94 0.52 13.74
N GLU A 258 7.16 1.35 12.72
CA GLU A 258 6.53 2.66 12.63
C GLU A 258 5.01 2.55 12.48
N THR A 259 4.52 1.57 11.71
CA THR A 259 3.09 1.28 11.61
C THR A 259 2.49 0.87 12.97
N LEU A 260 3.18 0.01 13.73
CA LEU A 260 2.78 -0.36 15.09
C LEU A 260 2.73 0.87 16.00
N LEU A 261 3.78 1.67 16.01
CA LEU A 261 3.88 2.88 16.84
C LEU A 261 2.81 3.91 16.46
N PHE A 262 2.47 4.03 15.17
CA PHE A 262 1.34 4.83 14.71
C PHE A 262 0.01 4.35 15.29
N PHE A 263 -0.28 3.03 15.26
CA PHE A 263 -1.50 2.50 15.84
C PHE A 263 -1.59 2.73 17.36
N LEU A 264 -0.46 2.61 18.07
CA LEU A 264 -0.37 2.88 19.50
C LEU A 264 -0.55 4.38 19.80
N ALA A 265 0.02 5.27 18.97
CA ALA A 265 -0.21 6.72 19.06
C ALA A 265 -1.67 7.09 18.80
N SER A 266 -2.30 6.45 17.80
CA SER A 266 -3.71 6.66 17.44
C SER A 266 -4.64 6.37 18.61
N ALA A 267 -4.38 5.32 19.39
CA ALA A 267 -5.15 5.04 20.62
C ALA A 267 -5.02 6.15 21.66
N LYS A 268 -3.80 6.68 21.89
CA LYS A 268 -3.57 7.82 22.80
C LYS A 268 -4.34 9.05 22.35
N PHE A 269 -4.27 9.41 21.07
CA PHE A 269 -5.03 10.53 20.51
C PHE A 269 -6.54 10.32 20.64
N LYS A 270 -7.04 9.14 20.29
CA LYS A 270 -8.47 8.82 20.41
C LYS A 270 -8.96 8.99 21.84
N ASN A 271 -8.21 8.51 22.83
CA ASN A 271 -8.55 8.70 24.24
C ASN A 271 -8.55 10.19 24.63
N ALA A 272 -7.48 10.92 24.31
CA ALA A 272 -7.38 12.35 24.59
C ALA A 272 -8.52 13.18 23.95
N ILE A 273 -8.87 12.90 22.70
CA ILE A 273 -9.94 13.56 21.95
C ILE A 273 -11.30 13.22 22.55
N SER A 274 -11.56 11.95 22.87
CA SER A 274 -12.84 11.54 23.47
C SER A 274 -13.10 12.16 24.84
N GLU A 275 -12.05 12.42 25.60
CA GLU A 275 -12.12 13.03 26.93
C GLU A 275 -11.94 14.56 26.90
N ILE A 276 -11.66 15.13 25.72
CA ILE A 276 -11.33 16.55 25.54
C ILE A 276 -10.20 16.98 26.50
N ASN A 277 -9.20 16.13 26.67
CA ASN A 277 -8.12 16.30 27.66
C ASN A 277 -6.84 16.80 27.00
N GLN A 278 -6.43 18.04 27.33
CA GLN A 278 -5.24 18.69 26.75
C GLN A 278 -3.94 18.01 27.15
N GLU A 279 -3.79 17.60 28.41
CA GLU A 279 -2.57 16.94 28.91
C GLU A 279 -2.33 15.62 28.18
N LYS A 280 -3.37 14.78 28.08
CA LYS A 280 -3.31 13.52 27.31
C LYS A 280 -3.03 13.75 25.83
N TYR A 281 -3.54 14.83 25.25
CA TYR A 281 -3.27 15.19 23.86
C TYR A 281 -1.80 15.58 23.69
N ASP A 282 -1.26 16.40 24.57
CA ASP A 282 0.14 16.83 24.54
C ASP A 282 1.09 15.64 24.75
N GLU A 283 0.74 14.69 25.63
CA GLU A 283 1.44 13.41 25.78
C GLU A 283 1.43 12.58 24.49
N ALA A 284 0.30 12.49 23.79
CA ALA A 284 0.20 11.79 22.51
C ALA A 284 1.06 12.47 21.43
N VAL A 285 1.11 13.81 21.40
CA VAL A 285 1.99 14.59 20.51
C VAL A 285 3.46 14.34 20.83
N MET A 286 3.84 14.30 22.10
CA MET A 286 5.22 13.98 22.50
C MET A 286 5.59 12.55 22.12
N PHE A 287 4.67 11.60 22.32
CA PHE A 287 4.88 10.20 21.96
C PHE A 287 5.16 10.06 20.47
N ILE A 288 4.29 10.58 19.59
CA ILE A 288 4.45 10.41 18.14
C ILE A 288 5.73 11.07 17.61
N LYS A 289 6.10 12.26 18.13
CA LYS A 289 7.36 12.95 17.78
C LYS A 289 8.61 12.17 18.17
N LYS A 290 8.53 11.37 19.24
CA LYS A 290 9.62 10.49 19.67
C LYS A 290 9.61 9.15 18.93
N ALA A 291 8.42 8.69 18.56
CA ALA A 291 8.19 7.34 18.06
C ALA A 291 8.38 7.22 16.54
N LEU A 292 8.01 8.22 15.74
CA LEU A 292 7.95 8.13 14.28
C LEU A 292 8.95 9.09 13.60
N SER A 293 9.23 8.84 12.31
CA SER A 293 10.00 9.75 11.46
C SER A 293 9.32 11.11 11.27
N GLU A 294 10.10 12.11 10.85
CA GLU A 294 9.61 13.48 10.62
C GLU A 294 8.51 13.53 9.54
N GLU A 295 8.62 12.70 8.50
CA GLU A 295 7.62 12.57 7.44
C GLU A 295 6.25 12.15 8.03
N TRP A 296 6.22 11.05 8.78
CA TRP A 296 5.01 10.59 9.45
C TRP A 296 4.43 11.64 10.42
N VAL A 297 5.30 12.32 11.18
CA VAL A 297 4.88 13.35 12.13
C VAL A 297 4.19 14.51 11.41
N ASN A 298 4.75 14.96 10.28
CA ASN A 298 4.21 16.06 9.49
C ASN A 298 2.88 15.70 8.83
N ASP A 299 2.72 14.46 8.39
CA ASP A 299 1.48 13.98 7.77
C ASP A 299 0.35 13.77 8.79
N ILE A 300 0.67 13.27 9.99
CA ILE A 300 -0.34 12.82 10.96
C ILE A 300 -0.79 13.92 11.92
N LEU A 301 0.14 14.71 12.47
CA LEU A 301 -0.18 15.66 13.54
C LEU A 301 -1.25 16.71 13.16
N PRO A 302 -1.25 17.27 11.93
CA PRO A 302 -2.27 18.23 11.53
C PRO A 302 -3.68 17.66 11.62
N MET A 303 -3.87 16.39 11.24
CA MET A 303 -5.16 15.71 11.30
C MET A 303 -5.66 15.60 12.76
N TYR A 304 -4.84 15.07 13.68
CA TYR A 304 -5.25 14.95 15.08
C TYR A 304 -5.44 16.32 15.75
N LYS A 305 -4.71 17.35 15.33
CA LYS A 305 -4.95 18.72 15.82
C LYS A 305 -6.32 19.23 15.42
N LEU A 306 -6.72 19.02 14.17
CA LEU A 306 -8.06 19.38 13.71
C LEU A 306 -9.14 18.60 14.48
N ASP A 307 -8.97 17.28 14.65
CA ASP A 307 -9.94 16.45 15.38
C ASP A 307 -10.09 16.88 16.85
N PHE A 308 -8.98 17.24 17.50
CA PHE A 308 -9.02 17.71 18.88
C PHE A 308 -9.69 19.09 19.02
N LEU A 309 -9.39 20.02 18.11
CA LEU A 309 -10.08 21.32 18.06
C LEU A 309 -11.59 21.15 17.79
N LYS A 310 -11.97 20.18 16.95
CA LYS A 310 -13.38 19.84 16.69
C LYS A 310 -14.06 19.33 17.97
N ALA A 311 -13.41 18.42 18.70
CA ALA A 311 -13.91 17.94 19.98
C ALA A 311 -14.05 19.08 21.03
N GLN A 312 -13.15 20.06 21.00
CA GLN A 312 -13.23 21.28 21.82
C GLN A 312 -14.23 22.32 21.31
N ASN A 313 -14.90 22.08 20.17
CA ASN A 313 -15.81 23.03 19.51
C ASN A 313 -15.14 24.39 19.14
N LYS A 314 -13.82 24.39 18.87
CA LYS A 314 -13.01 25.58 18.58
C LYS A 314 -12.99 25.92 17.08
N TRP A 315 -14.16 26.20 16.52
CA TRP A 315 -14.33 26.43 15.07
C TRP A 315 -13.56 27.63 14.52
N GLU A 316 -13.28 28.65 15.32
CA GLU A 316 -12.48 29.80 14.86
C GLU A 316 -11.01 29.43 14.63
N GLU A 317 -10.45 28.55 15.47
CA GLU A 317 -9.09 28.05 15.29
C GLU A 317 -9.00 27.12 14.09
N ILE A 318 -10.00 26.25 13.92
CA ILE A 318 -10.13 25.37 12.75
C ILE A 318 -10.22 26.21 11.46
N LEU A 319 -11.02 27.28 11.46
CA LEU A 319 -11.15 28.16 10.31
C LEU A 319 -9.80 28.78 9.92
N LYS A 320 -9.02 29.27 10.89
CA LYS A 320 -7.70 29.86 10.63
C LYS A 320 -6.72 28.88 9.99
N ILE A 321 -6.75 27.62 10.43
CA ILE A 321 -5.93 26.54 9.84
C ILE A 321 -6.35 26.32 8.38
N ASN A 322 -7.65 26.17 8.13
CA ASN A 322 -8.18 25.95 6.78
C ASN A 322 -7.99 27.16 5.85
N GLU A 323 -8.05 28.39 6.38
CA GLU A 323 -7.76 29.62 5.65
C GLU A 323 -6.32 29.62 5.13
N LYS A 324 -5.37 29.24 5.98
CA LYS A 324 -3.97 29.14 5.57
C LYS A 324 -3.80 28.13 4.44
N LEU A 325 -4.32 26.91 4.63
CA LEU A 325 -4.19 25.83 3.66
C LEU A 325 -4.88 26.15 2.31
N LYS A 326 -6.04 26.83 2.34
CA LYS A 326 -6.69 27.37 1.12
C LYS A 326 -5.79 28.38 0.40
N ASN A 327 -5.15 29.29 1.14
CA ASN A 327 -4.30 30.34 0.56
C ASN A 327 -2.98 29.78 0.00
N ASP A 328 -2.46 28.71 0.60
CA ASP A 328 -1.26 28.00 0.15
C ASP A 328 -1.54 27.15 -1.11
N GLY A 329 -2.80 27.07 -1.55
CA GLY A 329 -3.21 26.30 -2.73
C GLY A 329 -3.24 24.79 -2.49
N GLU A 330 -3.25 24.36 -1.23
CA GLU A 330 -3.18 22.94 -0.86
C GLU A 330 -4.54 22.22 -0.99
N PHE A 331 -5.63 22.95 -1.25
CA PHE A 331 -6.98 22.42 -1.30
C PHE A 331 -7.65 22.59 -2.67
N ASP A 332 -8.36 21.55 -3.09
CA ASP A 332 -9.30 21.63 -4.20
C ASP A 332 -10.71 22.07 -3.73
N ASN A 333 -11.59 22.30 -4.69
CA ASN A 333 -12.98 22.67 -4.42
C ASN A 333 -13.74 21.60 -3.59
N SER A 334 -13.37 20.32 -3.73
CA SER A 334 -14.00 19.23 -2.97
C SER A 334 -13.70 19.36 -1.49
N TYR A 335 -12.44 19.61 -1.13
CA TYR A 335 -12.05 19.82 0.26
C TYR A 335 -12.77 21.01 0.89
N ILE A 336 -12.83 22.15 0.17
CA ILE A 336 -13.53 23.36 0.64
C ILE A 336 -15.01 23.05 0.89
N ASN A 337 -15.63 22.29 0.00
CA ASN A 337 -17.00 21.82 0.16
C ASN A 337 -17.17 20.94 1.41
N ASP A 338 -16.31 19.94 1.60
CA ASP A 338 -16.42 19.00 2.71
C ASP A 338 -16.26 19.70 4.07
N PHE A 339 -15.29 20.60 4.19
CA PHE A 339 -15.13 21.43 5.39
C PHE A 339 -16.35 22.33 5.63
N SER A 340 -16.87 22.95 4.56
CA SER A 340 -18.03 23.84 4.64
C SER A 340 -19.32 23.10 5.01
N TRP A 341 -19.49 21.86 4.54
CA TRP A 341 -20.58 20.98 4.95
C TRP A 341 -20.45 20.60 6.42
N GLU A 342 -19.25 20.26 6.89
CA GLU A 342 -19.04 19.95 8.31
C GLU A 342 -19.36 21.15 9.22
N VAL A 343 -19.00 22.38 8.80
CA VAL A 343 -19.39 23.62 9.48
C VAL A 343 -20.92 23.75 9.50
N TYR A 344 -21.61 23.49 8.39
CA TYR A 344 -23.06 23.48 8.36
C TYR A 344 -23.67 22.46 9.35
N GLU A 345 -23.10 21.27 9.49
CA GLU A 345 -23.66 20.25 10.38
C GLU A 345 -23.37 20.53 11.86
N LYS A 346 -22.15 20.98 12.19
CA LYS A 346 -21.63 20.92 13.56
C LYS A 346 -21.29 22.27 14.19
N CYS A 347 -21.13 23.34 13.40
CA CYS A 347 -20.71 24.65 13.89
C CYS A 347 -21.87 25.64 13.98
N ASN A 348 -22.01 26.37 15.10
CA ASN A 348 -23.00 27.46 15.26
C ASN A 348 -22.38 28.86 15.30
N ASN A 349 -21.05 28.97 15.15
CA ASN A 349 -20.36 30.26 15.12
C ASN A 349 -20.68 31.01 13.82
N GLN A 350 -21.28 32.19 13.95
CA GLN A 350 -21.76 32.98 12.82
C GLN A 350 -20.65 33.50 11.92
N GLU A 351 -19.48 33.86 12.47
CA GLU A 351 -18.36 34.34 11.67
C GLU A 351 -17.76 33.20 10.83
N VAL A 352 -17.67 32.00 11.40
CA VAL A 352 -17.22 30.81 10.66
C VAL A 352 -18.20 30.47 9.53
N ILE A 353 -19.50 30.47 9.82
CA ILE A 353 -20.54 30.22 8.81
C ILE A 353 -20.46 31.25 7.68
N LYS A 354 -20.35 32.55 8.01
CA LYS A 354 -20.21 33.61 7.00
C LYS A 354 -19.00 33.41 6.11
N LYS A 355 -17.87 32.97 6.68
CA LYS A 355 -16.66 32.70 5.89
C LYS A 355 -16.86 31.52 4.93
N CYS A 356 -17.44 30.42 5.41
CA CYS A 356 -17.77 29.28 4.54
C CYS A 356 -18.78 29.64 3.45
N ILE A 357 -19.73 30.55 3.69
CA ILE A 357 -20.63 31.08 2.65
C ILE A 357 -19.85 31.78 1.54
N VAL A 358 -18.87 32.62 1.90
CA VAL A 358 -18.02 33.30 0.90
C VAL A 358 -17.23 32.28 0.07
N TRP A 359 -16.62 31.29 0.73
CA TRP A 359 -15.88 30.24 0.04
C TRP A 359 -16.75 29.40 -0.88
N MET A 360 -17.93 28.97 -0.41
CA MET A 360 -18.83 28.18 -1.24
C MET A 360 -19.43 28.99 -2.38
N LYS A 361 -19.58 30.30 -2.24
CA LYS A 361 -19.91 31.17 -3.37
C LYS A 361 -18.80 31.13 -4.43
N GLU A 362 -17.53 31.31 -4.04
CA GLU A 362 -16.39 31.22 -4.98
C GLU A 362 -16.34 29.86 -5.70
N VAL A 363 -16.52 28.77 -4.94
CA VAL A 363 -16.53 27.41 -5.48
C VAL A 363 -17.68 27.22 -6.47
N THR A 364 -18.91 27.61 -6.11
CA THR A 364 -20.08 27.44 -6.97
C THR A 364 -20.08 28.38 -8.19
N ASP A 365 -19.43 29.55 -8.10
CA ASP A 365 -19.23 30.43 -9.26
C ASP A 365 -18.29 29.79 -10.30
N GLN A 366 -17.31 28.99 -9.86
CA GLN A 366 -16.36 28.29 -10.72
C GLN A 366 -16.89 26.95 -11.22
N GLU A 367 -17.50 26.16 -10.33
CA GLU A 367 -17.92 24.78 -10.57
C GLU A 367 -19.29 24.53 -9.94
N PRO A 368 -20.41 24.90 -10.59
CA PRO A 368 -21.76 24.81 -10.02
C PRO A 368 -22.34 23.39 -10.10
N ASN A 369 -21.65 22.40 -9.55
CA ASN A 369 -22.17 21.03 -9.47
C ASN A 369 -23.18 20.86 -8.33
N TYR A 370 -23.96 19.78 -8.34
CA TYR A 370 -25.03 19.57 -7.34
C TYR A 370 -24.51 19.60 -5.90
N ALA A 371 -23.40 18.92 -5.60
CA ALA A 371 -22.89 18.79 -4.23
C ALA A 371 -22.50 20.16 -3.66
N TYR A 372 -21.84 21.00 -4.44
CA TYR A 372 -21.40 22.31 -3.98
C TYR A 372 -22.57 23.29 -3.81
N LEU A 373 -23.56 23.23 -4.71
CA LEU A 373 -24.78 24.02 -4.58
C LEU A 373 -25.63 23.58 -3.38
N ASP A 374 -25.66 22.28 -3.06
CA ASP A 374 -26.34 21.75 -1.87
C ASP A 374 -25.74 22.33 -0.59
N THR A 375 -24.41 22.25 -0.44
CA THR A 375 -23.69 22.83 0.70
C THR A 375 -23.90 24.34 0.81
N TYR A 376 -23.80 25.05 -0.31
CA TYR A 376 -23.98 26.51 -0.32
C TYR A 376 -25.39 26.93 0.11
N ALA A 377 -26.43 26.25 -0.41
CA ALA A 377 -27.82 26.51 -0.02
C ALA A 377 -28.05 26.28 1.47
N HIS A 378 -27.50 25.20 2.03
CA HIS A 378 -27.64 24.86 3.44
C HIS A 378 -26.96 25.87 4.37
N LEU A 379 -25.77 26.37 4.00
CA LEU A 379 -25.10 27.42 4.75
C LEU A 379 -25.86 28.75 4.70
N LEU A 380 -26.37 29.13 3.52
CA LEU A 380 -27.21 30.33 3.37
C LEU A 380 -28.46 30.23 4.25
N TYR A 381 -29.12 29.07 4.27
CA TYR A 381 -30.24 28.83 5.18
C TYR A 381 -29.84 28.93 6.65
N LYS A 382 -28.71 28.30 7.03
CA LYS A 382 -28.21 28.31 8.41
C LYS A 382 -27.84 29.71 8.92
N SER A 383 -27.35 30.58 8.04
CA SER A 383 -27.08 31.99 8.37
C SER A 383 -28.33 32.88 8.41
N GLY A 384 -29.50 32.35 8.06
CA GLY A 384 -30.76 33.09 8.00
C GLY A 384 -31.03 33.79 6.66
N ASN A 385 -30.15 33.68 5.67
CA ASN A 385 -30.37 34.24 4.32
C ASN A 385 -31.31 33.34 3.48
N LYS A 386 -32.57 33.26 3.91
CA LYS A 386 -33.58 32.38 3.30
C LYS A 386 -33.88 32.72 1.83
N THR A 387 -33.81 34.00 1.46
CA THR A 387 -34.09 34.45 0.09
C THR A 387 -33.07 33.88 -0.89
N GLU A 388 -31.77 34.05 -0.61
CA GLU A 388 -30.72 33.50 -1.47
C GLU A 388 -30.69 31.97 -1.35
N ALA A 389 -30.87 31.41 -0.15
CA ALA A 389 -30.95 29.95 0.02
C ALA A 389 -32.01 29.33 -0.89
N LYS A 390 -33.21 29.93 -0.99
CA LYS A 390 -34.28 29.44 -1.88
C LYS A 390 -33.91 29.50 -3.36
N LYS A 391 -33.16 30.51 -3.77
CA LYS A 391 -32.66 30.63 -5.15
C LYS A 391 -31.63 29.55 -5.45
N ILE A 392 -30.62 29.37 -4.59
CA ILE A 392 -29.58 28.34 -4.78
C ILE A 392 -30.17 26.93 -4.68
N THR A 393 -31.15 26.71 -3.79
CA THR A 393 -31.87 25.43 -3.67
C THR A 393 -32.55 25.02 -4.98
N LYS A 394 -33.22 25.96 -5.67
CA LYS A 394 -33.82 25.69 -6.98
C LYS A 394 -32.77 25.34 -8.03
N LEU A 395 -31.68 26.09 -8.07
CA LEU A 395 -30.56 25.82 -8.97
C LEU A 395 -29.95 24.43 -8.71
N ALA A 396 -29.75 24.06 -7.44
CA ALA A 396 -29.25 22.75 -7.04
C ALA A 396 -30.17 21.61 -7.52
N ILE A 397 -31.50 21.75 -7.43
CA ILE A 397 -32.47 20.75 -7.92
C ILE A 397 -32.36 20.59 -9.45
N GLU A 398 -32.28 21.70 -10.18
CA GLU A 398 -32.10 21.68 -11.64
C GLU A 398 -30.78 21.01 -12.03
N THR A 399 -29.68 21.34 -11.35
CA THR A 399 -28.37 20.75 -11.58
C THR A 399 -28.36 19.26 -11.24
N ALA A 400 -28.93 18.84 -10.11
CA ALA A 400 -29.01 17.43 -9.73
C ALA A 400 -29.74 16.58 -10.77
N SER A 401 -30.84 17.13 -11.32
CA SER A 401 -31.61 16.49 -12.38
C SER A 401 -30.79 16.31 -13.66
N LYS A 402 -29.98 17.31 -14.03
CA LYS A 402 -29.06 17.22 -15.19
C LYS A 402 -27.93 16.21 -14.95
N GLU A 403 -27.44 16.12 -13.72
CA GLU A 403 -26.40 15.18 -13.30
C GLU A 403 -26.92 13.75 -13.04
N ASN A 404 -28.23 13.50 -13.15
CA ASN A 404 -28.89 12.24 -12.77
C ASN A 404 -28.54 11.79 -11.34
N LYS A 405 -28.43 12.74 -10.40
CA LYS A 405 -28.16 12.46 -8.98
C LYS A 405 -29.44 12.48 -8.15
N GLU A 406 -29.53 11.66 -7.11
CA GLU A 406 -30.56 11.82 -6.09
C GLU A 406 -30.29 13.07 -5.25
N PHE A 407 -31.35 13.83 -4.90
CA PHE A 407 -31.20 15.12 -4.21
C PHE A 407 -32.11 15.27 -2.97
N LYS A 408 -32.30 14.19 -2.20
CA LYS A 408 -33.15 14.18 -0.98
C LYS A 408 -32.78 15.23 0.06
N SER A 409 -31.50 15.62 0.13
CA SER A 409 -31.00 16.68 1.02
C SER A 409 -31.69 18.02 0.71
N ILE A 410 -31.62 18.44 -0.55
CA ILE A 410 -32.14 19.74 -0.99
C ILE A 410 -33.67 19.77 -1.04
N GLU A 411 -34.34 18.63 -1.29
CA GLU A 411 -35.80 18.51 -1.18
C GLU A 411 -36.30 18.75 0.24
N LYS A 412 -35.54 18.31 1.25
CA LYS A 412 -35.88 18.62 2.64
C LYS A 412 -35.67 20.09 2.93
N LEU A 413 -34.65 20.71 2.35
CA LEU A 413 -34.37 22.13 2.57
C LEU A 413 -35.44 23.03 1.95
N ILE A 414 -35.89 22.75 0.72
CA ILE A 414 -36.91 23.58 0.05
C ILE A 414 -38.24 23.62 0.83
N ASN A 415 -38.59 22.53 1.51
CA ASN A 415 -39.78 22.46 2.37
C ASN A 415 -39.66 23.30 3.66
N LYS A 416 -38.44 23.68 4.05
CA LYS A 416 -38.16 24.53 5.22
C LYS A 416 -38.03 26.03 4.88
N LEU A 417 -38.06 26.39 3.58
CA LEU A 417 -37.77 27.70 3.01
C LEU A 417 -39.01 28.43 2.44
#